data_AF-A0A7V4YR85-F1
#
_entry.id   AF-A0A7V4YR85-F1
#
_cell.length_a   1.000
_cell.length_b   1.000
_cell.length_c   1.000
_cell.angle_alpha   90.00
_cell.angle_beta   90.00
_cell.angle_gamma   90.00
#
_symmetry.space_group_name_H-M   'P 1'
#
loop_
_entity.id
_entity.type
_entity.pdbx_description
1 polymer ?
#
loop_
_entity_poly.entity_id
_entity_poly.type
_entity_poly.pdbx_seq_one_letter_code
_entity_poly.pdbx_strand_id
1 'polypeptide(L)'
;MGVRALNKEIARIFNEIADFLEIKGELSFKINAYRRAAQNIENFSKDISELYKEDKLHTIPGVGKELAEKIKQFIETGKVKKHEELKAEIPAGLLEIMKVPGVGPKKAKLFYEKLKIDSIDKLEEAALSHKLST
;
A
#
# COMPACT_ATOMS: atom_id res chain seq x y z
N MET A 1 -20.44 -8.12 -7.42
CA MET A 1 -19.32 -7.16 -7.28
C MET A 1 -18.98 -6.69 -8.69
N GLY A 2 -19.08 -5.40 -9.00
CA GLY A 2 -18.80 -4.91 -10.36
C GLY A 2 -17.32 -4.97 -10.70
N VAL A 3 -16.99 -5.09 -12.00
CA VAL A 3 -15.64 -5.16 -12.58
C VAL A 3 -14.63 -4.18 -11.95
N ARG A 4 -15.07 -2.95 -11.65
CA ARG A 4 -14.22 -1.90 -11.07
C ARG A 4 -13.93 -2.06 -9.58
N ALA A 5 -14.72 -2.85 -8.85
CA ALA A 5 -14.55 -3.03 -7.40
C ALA A 5 -13.29 -3.84 -7.08
N LEU A 6 -13.06 -4.94 -7.81
CA LEU A 6 -11.90 -5.80 -7.59
C LEU A 6 -10.60 -5.11 -7.97
N ASN A 7 -10.55 -4.43 -9.12
CA ASN A 7 -9.37 -3.68 -9.55
C ASN A 7 -8.99 -2.63 -8.49
N LYS A 8 -9.97 -1.88 -7.96
CA LYS A 8 -9.74 -0.90 -6.89
C LYS A 8 -9.23 -1.55 -5.60
N GLU A 9 -9.74 -2.71 -5.24
CA GLU A 9 -9.33 -3.42 -4.03
C GLU A 9 -7.89 -3.91 -4.12
N ILE A 10 -7.51 -4.50 -5.26
CA ILE A 10 -6.13 -4.91 -5.52
C ILE A 10 -5.19 -3.70 -5.57
N ALA A 11 -5.60 -2.62 -6.26
CA ALA A 11 -4.82 -1.38 -6.30
C ALA A 11 -4.60 -0.80 -4.90
N ARG A 12 -5.63 -0.83 -4.04
CA ARG A 12 -5.52 -0.40 -2.65
C ARG A 12 -4.49 -1.24 -1.89
N ILE A 13 -4.57 -2.56 -1.97
CA ILE A 13 -3.62 -3.45 -1.27
C ILE A 13 -2.19 -3.23 -1.75
N PHE A 14 -1.99 -3.06 -3.06
CA PHE A 14 -0.67 -2.79 -3.62
C PHE A 14 -0.12 -1.43 -3.18
N ASN A 15 -0.99 -0.42 -3.06
CA ASN A 15 -0.61 0.87 -2.48
C ASN A 15 -0.23 0.73 -0.99
N GLU A 16 -1.01 0.00 -0.20
CA GLU A 16 -0.71 -0.27 1.21
C GLU A 16 0.64 -1.00 1.36
N ILE A 17 0.92 -2.00 0.52
CA ILE A 17 2.24 -2.65 0.46
C ILE A 17 3.35 -1.64 0.16
N ALA A 18 3.15 -0.74 -0.82
CA ALA A 18 4.14 0.28 -1.14
C ALA A 18 4.38 1.25 0.02
N ASP A 19 3.31 1.65 0.71
CA ASP A 19 3.40 2.50 1.91
C ASP A 19 4.22 1.81 3.01
N PHE A 20 3.96 0.52 3.24
CA PHE A 20 4.66 -0.28 4.24
C PHE A 20 6.14 -0.46 3.92
N LEU A 21 6.47 -0.72 2.65
CA LEU A 21 7.86 -0.81 2.18
C LEU A 21 8.59 0.53 2.37
N GLU A 22 7.91 1.66 2.13
CA GLU A 22 8.49 2.99 2.32
C GLU A 22 8.80 3.27 3.79
N ILE A 23 7.89 2.90 4.70
CA ILE A 23 8.11 2.97 6.15
C ILE A 23 9.33 2.15 6.56
N LYS A 24 9.42 0.91 6.08
CA LYS A 24 10.57 0.03 6.35
C LYS A 24 11.88 0.53 5.75
N GLY A 25 11.85 1.55 4.88
CA GLY A 25 13.04 2.04 4.18
C GLY A 25 13.58 1.06 3.16
N GLU A 26 12.71 0.25 2.56
CA GLU A 26 13.07 -0.63 1.44
C GLU A 26 13.45 0.17 0.20
N LEU A 27 14.04 -0.52 -0.77
CA LEU A 27 14.59 0.10 -1.96
C LEU A 27 13.50 0.77 -2.81
N SER A 28 13.74 2.01 -3.22
CA SER A 28 12.78 2.84 -3.98
C SER A 28 12.25 2.16 -5.24
N PHE A 29 13.04 1.28 -5.88
CA PHE A 29 12.58 0.54 -7.05
C PHE A 29 11.42 -0.41 -6.73
N LYS A 30 11.43 -1.08 -5.56
CA LYS A 30 10.35 -1.99 -5.14
C LYS A 30 9.08 -1.19 -4.85
N ILE A 31 9.23 -0.10 -4.08
CA ILE A 31 8.12 0.80 -3.74
C ILE A 31 7.47 1.31 -5.03
N ASN A 32 8.27 1.80 -5.98
CA ASN A 32 7.78 2.31 -7.26
C ASN A 32 7.12 1.21 -8.11
N ALA A 33 7.61 -0.03 -8.07
CA ALA A 33 6.98 -1.15 -8.78
C ALA A 33 5.55 -1.40 -8.26
N TYR A 34 5.36 -1.47 -6.94
CA TYR A 34 4.03 -1.63 -6.35
C TYR A 34 3.10 -0.44 -6.63
N ARG A 35 3.60 0.80 -6.55
CA ARG A 35 2.83 2.01 -6.89
C ARG A 35 2.37 2.02 -8.35
N ARG A 36 3.29 1.72 -9.28
CA ARG A 36 2.98 1.67 -10.71
C ARG A 36 1.99 0.57 -11.03
N ALA A 37 2.16 -0.61 -10.43
CA ALA A 37 1.22 -1.70 -10.58
C ALA A 37 -0.17 -1.32 -10.05
N ALA A 38 -0.26 -0.73 -8.84
CA ALA A 38 -1.53 -0.26 -8.28
C ALA A 38 -2.24 0.74 -9.21
N GLN A 39 -1.50 1.74 -9.71
CA GLN A 39 -2.03 2.75 -10.62
C GLN A 39 -2.51 2.13 -11.94
N ASN A 40 -1.74 1.23 -12.53
CA ASN A 40 -2.11 0.59 -13.78
C ASN A 40 -3.30 -0.35 -13.62
N ILE A 41 -3.40 -1.05 -12.50
CA ILE A 41 -4.53 -1.91 -12.13
C ILE A 41 -5.81 -1.10 -11.96
N GLU A 42 -5.75 0.01 -11.21
CA GLU A 42 -6.90 0.88 -10.97
C GLU A 42 -7.44 1.48 -12.27
N ASN A 43 -6.54 1.92 -13.16
CA ASN A 43 -6.89 2.51 -14.45
C ASN A 43 -7.12 1.47 -15.55
N PHE A 44 -6.98 0.18 -15.25
CA PHE A 44 -7.16 -0.85 -16.27
C PHE A 44 -8.63 -1.00 -16.64
N SER A 45 -8.93 -0.88 -17.93
CA SER A 45 -10.31 -0.90 -18.42
C SER A 45 -11.00 -2.27 -18.33
N LYS A 46 -10.24 -3.37 -18.29
CA LYS A 46 -10.78 -4.74 -18.23
C LYS A 46 -10.79 -5.28 -16.80
N ASP A 47 -11.61 -6.31 -16.58
CA ASP A 47 -11.65 -7.01 -15.30
C ASP A 47 -10.38 -7.82 -15.08
N ILE A 48 -9.74 -7.64 -13.92
CA ILE A 48 -8.61 -8.47 -13.52
C ILE A 48 -9.01 -9.94 -13.36
N SER A 49 -10.27 -10.23 -13.00
CA SER A 49 -10.81 -11.59 -12.92
C SER A 49 -10.80 -12.30 -14.26
N GLU A 50 -11.06 -11.57 -15.36
CA GLU A 50 -11.02 -12.12 -16.71
C GLU A 50 -9.57 -12.38 -17.13
N LEU A 51 -8.67 -11.41 -16.89
CA LEU A 51 -7.25 -11.60 -17.12
C LEU A 51 -6.68 -12.76 -16.31
N TYR A 52 -7.18 -12.96 -15.09
CA TYR A 52 -6.79 -14.08 -14.23
C TYR A 52 -7.20 -15.43 -14.85
N LYS A 53 -8.44 -15.55 -15.32
CA LYS A 53 -8.93 -16.77 -16.00
C LYS A 53 -8.16 -17.08 -17.28
N GLU A 54 -7.69 -16.07 -17.99
CA GLU A 54 -6.91 -16.20 -19.21
C GLU A 54 -5.39 -16.30 -18.97
N ASP A 55 -4.93 -16.30 -17.72
CA ASP A 55 -3.50 -16.25 -17.33
C ASP A 55 -2.73 -15.04 -17.93
N LYS A 56 -3.44 -13.94 -18.20
CA LYS A 56 -2.93 -12.73 -18.85
C LYS A 56 -2.67 -11.58 -17.88
N LEU A 57 -2.53 -11.83 -16.58
CA LEU A 57 -2.23 -10.79 -15.59
C LEU A 57 -0.91 -10.04 -15.88
N HIS A 58 0.06 -10.72 -16.48
CA HIS A 58 1.35 -10.16 -16.90
C HIS A 58 1.24 -9.16 -18.07
N THR A 59 0.08 -9.04 -18.71
CA THR A 59 -0.16 -8.07 -19.79
C THR A 59 -0.44 -6.66 -19.25
N ILE A 60 -0.74 -6.53 -17.96
CA ILE A 60 -0.92 -5.24 -17.31
C ILE A 60 0.46 -4.55 -17.21
N PRO A 61 0.62 -3.33 -17.75
CA PRO A 61 1.87 -2.61 -17.66
C PRO A 61 2.35 -2.50 -16.21
N GLY A 62 3.64 -2.74 -15.96
CA GLY A 62 4.22 -2.67 -14.61
C GLY A 62 3.87 -3.85 -13.69
N VAL A 63 3.04 -4.81 -14.11
CA VAL A 63 2.77 -6.06 -13.38
C VAL A 63 3.67 -7.17 -13.93
N GLY A 64 4.80 -7.41 -13.27
CA GLY A 64 5.66 -8.56 -13.57
C GLY A 64 5.11 -9.88 -13.02
N LYS A 65 5.81 -11.00 -13.29
CA LYS A 65 5.43 -12.34 -12.80
C LYS A 65 5.16 -12.40 -11.30
N GLU A 66 6.04 -11.83 -10.48
CA GLU A 66 5.89 -11.82 -9.01
C GLU A 66 4.63 -11.05 -8.56
N LEU A 67 4.34 -9.92 -9.22
CA LEU A 67 3.16 -9.12 -8.92
C LEU A 67 1.87 -9.82 -9.38
N ALA A 68 1.92 -10.47 -10.55
CA ALA A 68 0.82 -11.28 -11.06
C ALA A 68 0.49 -12.45 -10.11
N GLU A 69 1.50 -13.12 -9.54
CA GLU A 69 1.29 -14.18 -8.54
C GLU A 69 0.61 -13.64 -7.27
N LYS A 70 0.96 -12.44 -6.81
CA LYS A 70 0.28 -11.80 -5.66
C LYS A 70 -1.17 -11.44 -5.98
N ILE A 71 -1.45 -10.99 -7.20
CA ILE A 71 -2.83 -10.74 -7.65
C ILE A 71 -3.62 -12.04 -7.67
N LYS A 72 -3.06 -13.10 -8.25
CA LYS A 72 -3.66 -14.44 -8.24
C LYS A 72 -3.95 -14.91 -6.82
N GLN A 73 -2.98 -14.80 -5.92
CA GLN A 73 -3.16 -15.13 -4.51
C GLN A 73 -4.31 -14.35 -3.88
N PHE A 74 -4.43 -13.05 -4.16
CA PHE A 74 -5.53 -12.23 -3.66
C PHE A 74 -6.89 -12.72 -4.18
N ILE A 75 -6.99 -13.06 -5.47
CA ILE A 75 -8.23 -13.56 -6.06
C ILE A 75 -8.63 -14.92 -5.48
N GLU A 76 -7.66 -15.81 -5.24
CA GLU A 76 -7.91 -17.16 -4.71
C GLU A 76 -8.19 -17.19 -3.21
N THR A 77 -7.52 -16.35 -2.43
CA THR A 77 -7.54 -16.42 -0.95
C THR A 77 -8.18 -15.21 -0.28
N GLY A 78 -8.44 -14.14 -1.03
CA GLY A 78 -8.88 -12.84 -0.49
C GLY A 78 -7.78 -12.06 0.24
N LYS A 79 -6.54 -12.55 0.23
CA LYS A 79 -5.42 -11.98 0.99
C LYS A 79 -4.11 -12.04 0.21
N VAL A 80 -3.21 -11.12 0.50
CA VAL A 80 -1.83 -11.16 -0.01
C VAL A 80 -0.92 -11.42 1.17
N LYS A 81 -0.20 -12.55 1.17
CA LYS A 81 0.67 -12.93 2.29
C LYS A 81 1.67 -11.81 2.65
N LYS A 82 2.26 -11.20 1.62
CA LYS A 82 3.21 -10.10 1.80
C LYS A 82 2.59 -8.87 2.46
N HIS A 83 1.31 -8.60 2.20
CA HIS A 83 0.59 -7.51 2.84
C HIS A 83 0.38 -7.80 4.33
N GLU A 84 -0.04 -9.02 4.68
CA GLU A 84 -0.23 -9.40 6.09
C GLU A 84 1.10 -9.42 6.87
N GLU A 85 2.17 -9.93 6.28
CA GLU A 85 3.52 -9.92 6.88
C GLU A 85 3.97 -8.49 7.17
N LEU A 86 3.92 -7.60 6.18
CA LEU A 86 4.32 -6.20 6.35
C LEU A 86 3.43 -5.46 7.34
N LYS A 87 2.13 -5.73 7.34
CA LYS A 87 1.18 -5.12 8.28
C LYS A 87 1.45 -5.55 9.73
N ALA A 88 1.88 -6.79 9.96
CA ALA A 88 2.24 -7.29 11.28
C ALA A 88 3.57 -6.71 11.80
N GLU A 89 4.48 -6.34 10.90
CA GLU A 89 5.75 -5.70 11.28
C GLU A 89 5.60 -4.20 11.61
N ILE A 90 4.53 -3.56 11.16
CA ILE A 90 4.33 -2.11 11.36
C ILE A 90 3.52 -1.87 12.65
N PRO A 91 3.99 -0.98 13.55
CA PRO A 91 3.26 -0.62 14.75
C PRO A 91 1.85 -0.09 14.43
N ALA A 92 0.84 -0.55 15.18
CA ALA A 92 -0.56 -0.20 14.95
C ALA A 92 -0.80 1.32 14.92
N GLY A 93 -0.16 2.07 15.81
CA GLY A 93 -0.34 3.51 15.81
C GLY A 93 0.33 4.22 14.62
N LEU A 94 1.34 3.63 13.98
CA LEU A 94 1.85 4.15 12.72
C LEU A 94 0.84 3.95 11.59
N LEU A 95 0.16 2.80 11.55
CA LEU A 95 -0.95 2.56 10.62
C LEU A 95 -2.10 3.54 10.82
N GLU A 96 -2.39 3.91 12.07
CA GLU A 96 -3.41 4.92 12.40
C GLU A 96 -2.99 6.30 11.90
N ILE A 97 -1.76 6.72 12.17
CA ILE A 97 -1.19 8.00 11.73
C ILE A 97 -1.26 8.13 10.20
N MET A 98 -0.99 7.06 9.46
CA MET A 98 -1.07 7.06 7.99
C MET A 98 -2.48 7.23 7.44
N LYS A 99 -3.52 6.89 8.22
CA LYS A 99 -4.91 7.12 7.79
C LYS A 99 -5.29 8.60 7.86
N VAL A 100 -4.51 9.42 8.56
CA VAL A 100 -4.77 10.85 8.70
C VAL A 100 -4.55 11.53 7.34
N PRO A 101 -5.56 12.22 6.79
CA PRO A 101 -5.44 12.94 5.52
C PRO A 101 -4.23 13.91 5.54
N GLY A 102 -3.37 13.80 4.53
CA GLY A 102 -2.16 14.64 4.43
C GLY A 102 -0.94 14.10 5.19
N VAL A 103 -1.07 13.00 5.93
CA VAL A 103 0.02 12.25 6.57
C VAL A 103 0.28 10.97 5.77
N GLY A 104 1.07 11.08 4.72
CA GLY A 104 1.52 9.92 3.94
C GLY A 104 2.60 9.10 4.68
N PRO A 105 2.94 7.91 4.16
CA PRO A 105 4.01 7.03 4.68
C PRO A 105 5.32 7.74 5.01
N LYS A 106 5.80 8.65 4.15
CA LYS A 106 7.02 9.45 4.42
C LYS A 106 6.92 10.26 5.70
N LYS A 107 5.81 10.96 5.92
CA LYS A 107 5.60 11.79 7.10
C LYS A 107 5.39 10.92 8.33
N ALA A 108 4.60 9.85 8.21
CA ALA A 108 4.41 8.88 9.29
C ALA A 108 5.76 8.32 9.77
N LYS A 109 6.61 7.87 8.85
CA LYS A 109 7.98 7.42 9.16
C LYS A 109 8.80 8.52 9.84
N LEU A 110 8.80 9.74 9.30
CA LEU A 110 9.52 10.88 9.87
C LEU A 110 9.09 11.16 11.32
N PHE A 111 7.78 11.17 11.59
CA PHE A 111 7.23 11.40 12.93
C PHE A 111 7.60 10.28 13.89
N TYR A 112 7.59 9.03 13.43
CA TYR A 112 8.01 7.89 14.22
C TYR A 112 9.51 7.91 14.55
N GLU A 113 10.37 8.18 13.56
CA GLU A 113 11.82 8.17 13.75
C GLU A 113 12.32 9.39 14.53
N LYS A 114 11.86 10.60 14.18
CA LYS A 114 12.35 11.85 14.79
C LYS A 114 11.65 12.23 16.07
N LEU A 115 10.33 12.04 16.14
CA LEU A 115 9.50 12.54 17.25
C LEU A 115 9.00 11.42 18.15
N LYS A 116 9.29 10.14 17.83
CA LYS A 116 8.80 8.96 18.56
C LYS A 116 7.27 8.97 18.73
N ILE A 117 6.59 9.51 17.71
CA ILE A 117 5.13 9.55 17.63
C ILE A 117 4.67 8.21 17.07
N ASP A 118 3.97 7.46 17.91
CA ASP A 118 3.47 6.11 17.65
C ASP A 118 1.97 6.00 17.97
N SER A 119 1.26 7.13 18.14
CA SER A 119 -0.19 7.18 18.35
C SER A 119 -0.79 8.46 17.77
N ILE A 120 -2.12 8.45 17.60
CA ILE A 120 -2.88 9.64 17.15
C ILE A 120 -2.79 10.75 18.19
N ASP A 121 -2.88 10.44 19.49
CA ASP A 121 -2.81 11.44 20.56
C ASP A 121 -1.48 12.20 20.51
N LYS A 122 -0.35 11.48 20.38
CA LYS A 122 0.97 12.10 20.25
C LYS A 122 1.11 12.92 18.96
N LEU A 123 0.44 12.50 17.89
CA LEU A 123 0.42 13.26 16.63
C LEU A 123 -0.35 14.57 16.81
N GLU A 124 -1.50 14.53 17.49
CA GLU A 124 -2.32 15.70 17.80
C GLU A 124 -1.54 16.68 18.69
N GLU A 125 -0.92 16.19 19.77
CA GLU A 125 -0.08 17.04 20.63
C GLU A 125 1.08 17.69 19.86
N ALA A 126 1.74 16.94 18.98
CA ALA A 126 2.80 17.47 18.13
C ALA A 126 2.28 18.51 17.13
N ALA A 127 1.07 18.32 16.59
CA ALA A 127 0.43 19.27 15.69
C ALA A 127 0.08 20.58 16.40
N LEU A 128 -0.57 20.48 17.56
CA LEU A 128 -0.96 21.61 18.39
C LEU A 128 0.25 22.40 18.92
N SER A 129 1.36 21.72 19.20
CA SER A 129 2.59 22.37 19.66
C SER A 129 3.47 22.97 18.55
N HIS A 130 2.96 23.07 17.31
CA HIS A 130 3.70 23.53 16.12
C HIS A 130 5.02 22.76 15.82
N LYS A 131 5.22 21.59 16.44
CA LYS A 131 6.41 20.75 16.24
C LYS A 131 6.40 20.00 14.90
N LEU A 132 5.27 20.03 14.18
CA LEU A 132 5.13 19.45 12.85
C LEU A 132 5.56 20.39 11.71
N SER A 133 5.87 21.66 11.97
CA SER A 133 6.46 22.57 10.99
C SER A 133 7.90 22.18 10.71
N THR A 134 8.10 21.28 9.75
CA THR A 134 9.39 21.03 9.09
C THR A 134 9.26 21.29 7.61
#